data_AF-A0A090WR47-F1
#
_entry.id   AF-A0A090WR47-F1
#
_cell.length_a   1.000
_cell.length_b   1.000
_cell.length_c   1.000
_cell.angle_alpha   90.00
_cell.angle_beta   90.00
_cell.angle_gamma   90.00
#
_symmetry.space_group_name_H-M   'P 1'
#
loop_
_entity.id
_entity.type
_entity.pdbx_description
1 polymer ?
#
loop_
_entity_poly.entity_id
_entity_poly.type
_entity_poly.pdbx_seq_one_letter_code
_entity_poly.pdbx_strand_id
1 'polypeptide(L)'
;MVNQLNYFQKNMKNLGVNLLSIMLVLMLVFSCKEQVSDTSEEVATTEAESGHPSLVLTKKGVRDIRANLGNIPIFDKSLAETKAEVDAEIEVGILVPVPKDFSGGYTHQRHKQNFYMMQKAGVLYQILDDEKYATYVKDMLMAYAKLYPTLPVHPQTRSYARGKLFWQCLNDANWLVYSAQAYDCVYDWLSQKIVMF
;
A
#
# COMPACT_ATOMS: atom_id res chain seq x y z
N MET A 1 56.18 72.60 1.38
CA MET A 1 55.58 71.52 0.57
C MET A 1 55.77 70.10 1.14
N VAL A 2 56.78 69.83 1.98
CA VAL A 2 57.02 68.47 2.53
C VAL A 2 55.98 68.03 3.59
N ASN A 3 55.37 68.95 4.34
CA ASN A 3 54.39 68.60 5.39
C ASN A 3 52.99 68.21 4.88
N GLN A 4 52.60 68.59 3.66
CA GLN A 4 51.30 68.21 3.08
C GLN A 4 51.32 66.79 2.50
N LEU A 5 52.46 66.36 1.93
CA LEU A 5 52.62 65.02 1.34
C LEU A 5 52.67 63.92 2.42
N ASN A 6 53.33 64.19 3.56
CA ASN A 6 53.38 63.28 4.70
C ASN A 6 52.03 63.11 5.42
N TYR A 7 51.18 64.14 5.41
CA TYR A 7 49.82 64.08 5.97
C TYR A 7 48.90 63.19 5.11
N PHE A 8 48.98 63.32 3.78
CA PHE A 8 48.21 62.48 2.85
C PHE A 8 48.63 61.00 2.85
N GLN A 9 49.93 60.70 2.91
CA GLN A 9 50.41 59.32 3.02
C GLN A 9 50.06 58.64 4.36
N LYS A 10 50.02 59.39 5.47
CA LYS A 10 49.63 58.87 6.79
C LYS A 10 48.13 58.55 6.86
N ASN A 11 47.27 59.39 6.26
CA ASN A 11 45.83 59.15 6.23
C ASN A 11 45.41 58.00 5.28
N MET A 12 46.08 57.78 4.15
CA MET A 12 45.79 56.62 3.28
C MET A 12 46.18 55.27 3.92
N LYS A 13 47.28 55.23 4.69
CA LYS A 13 47.70 54.01 5.41
C LYS A 13 46.76 53.67 6.57
N ASN A 14 46.27 54.68 7.30
CA ASN A 14 45.28 54.48 8.36
C ASN A 14 43.88 54.12 7.82
N LEU A 15 43.52 54.58 6.61
CA LEU A 15 42.25 54.20 5.96
C LEU A 15 42.26 52.74 5.48
N GLY A 16 43.39 52.24 4.96
CA GLY A 16 43.56 50.84 4.56
C GLY A 16 43.63 49.86 5.73
N VAL A 17 44.24 50.25 6.85
CA VAL A 17 44.32 49.40 8.06
C VAL A 17 42.98 49.35 8.81
N ASN A 18 42.18 50.43 8.80
CA ASN A 18 40.82 50.39 9.36
C ASN A 18 39.82 49.62 8.46
N LEU A 19 39.98 49.65 7.13
CA LEU A 19 39.14 48.83 6.24
C LEU A 19 39.45 47.33 6.36
N LEU A 20 40.72 46.95 6.53
CA LEU A 20 41.11 45.54 6.75
C LEU A 20 40.68 45.02 8.14
N SER A 21 40.77 45.84 9.18
CA SER A 21 40.32 45.45 10.53
C SER A 21 38.80 45.39 10.68
N ILE A 22 38.03 46.20 9.93
CA ILE A 22 36.57 46.12 9.91
C ILE A 22 36.09 44.90 9.10
N MET A 23 36.80 44.50 8.03
CA MET A 23 36.50 43.27 7.29
C MET A 23 36.84 41.97 8.06
N LEU A 24 37.79 42.00 8.99
CA LEU A 24 38.17 40.81 9.78
C LEU A 24 37.25 40.58 10.99
N VAL A 25 36.66 41.64 11.57
CA VAL A 25 35.72 41.52 12.70
C VAL A 25 34.29 41.16 12.25
N LEU A 26 33.91 41.47 11.01
CA LEU A 26 32.64 41.04 10.41
C LEU A 26 32.61 39.55 10.02
N MET A 27 33.75 38.85 9.98
CA MET A 27 33.81 37.40 9.75
C MET A 27 33.77 36.55 11.03
N LEU A 28 33.84 37.15 12.22
CA LEU A 28 33.91 36.38 13.48
C LEU A 28 32.59 36.28 14.26
N VAL A 29 31.49 36.88 13.77
CA VAL A 29 30.15 36.81 14.40
C VAL A 29 29.12 35.96 13.67
N PHE A 30 29.52 35.22 12.62
CA PHE A 30 28.70 34.15 12.03
C PHE A 30 29.16 32.73 12.42
N SER A 31 29.94 32.61 13.51
CA SER A 31 30.29 31.34 14.13
C SER A 31 29.34 31.02 15.28
N CYS A 32 28.12 30.61 14.95
CA CYS A 32 27.27 29.70 15.72
C CYS A 32 26.04 29.36 14.87
N LYS A 33 26.17 28.39 13.96
CA LYS A 33 25.05 27.53 13.62
C LYS A 33 25.55 26.11 13.79
N GLU A 34 24.98 25.47 14.78
CA GLU A 34 25.18 24.08 15.20
C GLU A 34 25.33 23.18 13.97
N GLN A 35 26.53 22.62 13.78
CA GLN A 35 26.73 21.54 12.82
C GLN A 35 26.22 20.26 13.47
N VAL A 36 24.94 20.00 13.26
CA VAL A 36 24.43 18.64 13.22
C VAL A 36 25.08 17.99 12.00
N SER A 37 25.80 16.91 12.24
CA SER A 37 26.46 16.12 11.21
C SER A 37 25.41 15.55 10.26
N ASP A 38 25.39 16.02 9.02
CA ASP A 38 24.85 15.29 7.89
C ASP A 38 25.76 14.07 7.62
N THR A 39 25.68 13.06 8.48
CA THR A 39 25.47 11.71 7.94
C THR A 39 24.10 11.77 7.30
N SER A 40 24.05 11.86 5.97
CA SER A 40 22.86 11.47 5.22
C SER A 40 22.68 9.96 5.39
N GLU A 41 22.27 9.55 6.60
CA GLU A 41 21.20 8.58 6.66
C GLU A 41 20.05 9.26 5.94
N GLU A 42 19.74 8.75 4.76
CA GLU A 42 18.45 8.97 4.12
C GLU A 42 17.42 8.46 5.13
N VAL A 43 17.06 9.32 6.09
CA VAL A 43 15.87 9.14 6.91
C VAL A 43 14.75 9.30 5.91
N ALA A 44 14.40 8.18 5.29
CA ALA A 44 13.20 8.04 4.49
C ALA A 44 12.07 8.55 5.38
N THR A 45 11.67 9.79 5.14
CA THR A 45 10.45 10.32 5.69
C THR A 45 9.39 9.38 5.16
N THR A 46 8.91 8.49 6.04
CA THR A 46 7.71 7.70 5.81
C THR A 46 6.56 8.68 5.77
N GLU A 47 6.43 9.41 4.67
CA GLU A 47 5.12 9.85 4.24
C GLU A 47 4.28 8.57 4.23
N ALA A 48 3.23 8.55 5.04
CA ALA A 48 2.21 7.54 4.92
C ALA A 48 1.72 7.62 3.47
N GLU A 49 2.18 6.71 2.61
CA GLU A 49 1.72 6.64 1.22
C GLU A 49 0.21 6.50 1.26
N SER A 50 -0.48 7.61 0.99
CA SER A 50 -1.93 7.61 0.91
C SER A 50 -2.36 6.81 -0.32
N GLY A 51 -3.37 5.97 -0.17
CA GLY A 51 -3.92 5.13 -1.23
C GLY A 51 -3.85 3.64 -0.92
N HIS A 52 -4.21 2.83 -1.91
CA HIS A 52 -4.43 1.40 -1.73
C HIS A 52 -3.33 0.56 -2.40
N PRO A 53 -2.96 -0.62 -1.84
CA PRO A 53 -3.50 -1.22 -0.63
C PRO A 53 -2.99 -0.52 0.64
N SER A 54 -3.82 -0.48 1.69
CA SER A 54 -3.49 0.12 3.00
C SER A 54 -4.03 -0.63 4.22
N LEU A 55 -4.53 -1.86 4.06
CA LEU A 55 -4.98 -2.71 5.17
C LEU A 55 -3.88 -3.67 5.65
N VAL A 56 -3.77 -4.84 5.00
CA VAL A 56 -2.77 -5.87 5.34
C VAL A 56 -1.50 -5.67 4.54
N LEU A 57 -1.64 -5.28 3.28
CA LEU A 57 -0.55 -4.84 2.43
C LEU A 57 -0.49 -3.30 2.43
N THR A 58 0.70 -2.77 2.19
CA THR A 58 0.93 -1.35 1.92
C THR A 58 1.66 -1.21 0.59
N LYS A 59 1.52 -0.07 -0.10
CA LYS A 59 2.28 0.22 -1.34
C LYS A 59 3.78 0.02 -1.17
N LYS A 60 4.36 0.54 -0.07
CA LYS A 60 5.75 0.28 0.31
C LYS A 60 6.04 -1.22 0.48
N GLY A 61 5.23 -1.93 1.26
CA GLY A 61 5.42 -3.37 1.49
C GLY A 61 5.37 -4.18 0.20
N VAL A 62 4.48 -3.82 -0.73
CA VAL A 62 4.40 -4.45 -2.06
C VAL A 62 5.67 -4.19 -2.87
N ARG A 63 6.19 -2.95 -2.88
CA ARG A 63 7.48 -2.64 -3.55
C ARG A 63 8.62 -3.44 -2.95
N ASP A 64 8.69 -3.52 -1.62
CA ASP A 64 9.74 -4.26 -0.91
C ASP A 64 9.67 -5.77 -1.24
N ILE A 65 8.46 -6.34 -1.31
CA ILE A 65 8.26 -7.74 -1.75
C ILE A 65 8.72 -7.92 -3.19
N ARG A 66 8.27 -7.06 -4.12
CA ARG A 66 8.62 -7.14 -5.55
C ARG A 66 10.14 -7.07 -5.77
N ALA A 67 10.84 -6.22 -5.03
CA ALA A 67 12.30 -6.08 -5.10
C ALA A 67 13.08 -7.32 -4.62
N ASN A 68 12.44 -8.20 -3.84
CA ASN A 68 13.05 -9.39 -3.24
C ASN A 68 12.58 -10.72 -3.84
N LEU A 69 11.78 -10.69 -4.91
CA LEU A 69 11.37 -11.90 -5.62
C LEU A 69 12.59 -12.68 -6.12
N GLY A 70 12.58 -14.01 -5.93
CA GLY A 70 13.69 -14.91 -6.31
C GLY A 70 14.82 -14.99 -5.29
N ASN A 71 14.82 -14.16 -4.24
CA ASN A 71 15.89 -14.13 -3.23
C ASN A 71 15.53 -14.90 -1.95
N ILE A 72 14.27 -15.30 -1.78
CA ILE A 72 13.76 -15.92 -0.54
C ILE A 72 13.06 -17.24 -0.91
N PRO A 73 13.79 -18.38 -0.95
CA PRO A 73 13.26 -19.63 -1.53
C PRO A 73 11.94 -20.13 -0.93
N ILE A 74 11.72 -19.95 0.39
CA ILE A 74 10.47 -20.35 1.05
C ILE A 74 9.29 -19.48 0.60
N PHE A 75 9.53 -18.18 0.39
CA PHE A 75 8.53 -17.25 -0.11
C PHE A 75 8.20 -17.54 -1.57
N ASP A 76 9.22 -17.71 -2.42
CA ASP A 76 9.03 -17.99 -3.85
C ASP A 76 8.26 -19.29 -4.08
N LYS A 77 8.54 -20.34 -3.28
CA LYS A 77 7.77 -21.58 -3.31
C LYS A 77 6.30 -21.34 -2.96
N SER A 78 6.04 -20.59 -1.87
CA SER A 78 4.67 -20.30 -1.41
C SER A 78 3.89 -19.45 -2.42
N LEU A 79 4.57 -18.52 -3.08
CA LEU A 79 4.03 -17.69 -4.15
C LEU A 79 3.67 -18.55 -5.37
N ALA A 80 4.55 -19.45 -5.80
CA ALA A 80 4.31 -20.36 -6.93
C ALA A 80 3.12 -21.30 -6.67
N GLU A 81 3.03 -21.88 -5.46
CA GLU A 81 1.91 -22.74 -5.07
C GLU A 81 0.59 -21.97 -5.04
N THR A 82 0.59 -20.77 -4.45
CA THR A 82 -0.60 -19.89 -4.39
C THR A 82 -1.04 -19.47 -5.79
N LYS A 83 -0.08 -19.16 -6.66
CA LYS A 83 -0.34 -18.80 -8.07
C LYS A 83 -1.02 -19.94 -8.81
N ALA A 84 -0.50 -21.16 -8.69
CA ALA A 84 -1.07 -22.34 -9.34
C ALA A 84 -2.50 -22.64 -8.84
N GLU A 85 -2.74 -22.48 -7.54
CA GLU A 85 -4.07 -22.67 -6.94
C GLU A 85 -5.10 -21.65 -7.47
N VAL A 86 -4.73 -20.37 -7.51
CA VAL A 86 -5.62 -19.31 -8.02
C VAL A 86 -5.82 -19.43 -9.53
N ASP A 87 -4.77 -19.74 -10.29
CA ASP A 87 -4.88 -19.99 -11.73
C ASP A 87 -5.87 -21.14 -12.02
N ALA A 88 -5.80 -22.24 -11.27
CA ALA A 88 -6.74 -23.34 -11.41
C ALA A 88 -8.18 -22.94 -11.07
N GLU A 89 -8.40 -22.10 -10.05
CA GLU A 89 -9.75 -21.60 -9.73
C GLU A 89 -10.28 -20.63 -10.80
N ILE A 90 -9.42 -19.79 -11.39
CA ILE A 90 -9.81 -18.89 -12.49
C ILE A 90 -10.39 -19.69 -13.67
N GLU A 91 -9.78 -20.83 -14.01
CA GLU A 91 -10.28 -21.73 -15.08
C GLU A 91 -11.65 -22.35 -14.76
N VAL A 92 -11.98 -22.54 -13.47
CA VAL A 92 -13.33 -22.99 -13.05
C VAL A 92 -14.37 -21.89 -13.25
N GLY A 93 -13.96 -20.62 -13.16
CA GLY A 93 -14.80 -19.45 -13.33
C GLY A 93 -15.55 -19.02 -12.05
N ILE A 94 -16.38 -17.98 -12.19
CA ILE A 94 -17.08 -17.36 -11.06
C ILE A 94 -18.35 -18.13 -10.69
N LEU A 95 -18.29 -18.89 -9.59
CA LEU A 95 -19.42 -19.64 -9.06
C LEU A 95 -19.92 -19.04 -7.74
N VAL A 96 -21.08 -18.36 -7.77
CA VAL A 96 -21.71 -17.76 -6.58
C VAL A 96 -23.12 -18.32 -6.40
N PRO A 97 -23.27 -19.54 -5.83
CA PRO A 97 -24.57 -20.18 -5.69
C PRO A 97 -25.47 -19.46 -4.67
N VAL A 98 -26.79 -19.65 -4.76
CA VAL A 98 -27.73 -19.19 -3.73
C VAL A 98 -27.49 -19.99 -2.43
N PRO A 99 -27.28 -19.34 -1.27
CA PRO A 99 -27.02 -20.02 0.00
C PRO A 99 -28.13 -20.97 0.45
N LYS A 100 -27.76 -22.20 0.81
CA LYS A 100 -28.71 -23.26 1.23
C LYS A 100 -28.14 -24.17 2.32
N ASP A 101 -26.89 -24.58 2.19
CA ASP A 101 -26.31 -25.64 2.99
C ASP A 101 -25.64 -25.15 4.28
N PHE A 102 -25.57 -26.02 5.28
CA PHE A 102 -24.82 -25.82 6.52
C PHE A 102 -23.31 -26.10 6.31
N SER A 103 -22.48 -25.87 7.34
CA SER A 103 -21.06 -26.25 7.34
C SER A 103 -20.83 -27.67 6.79
N GLY A 104 -19.87 -27.78 5.86
CA GLY A 104 -19.60 -29.03 5.15
C GLY A 104 -20.34 -29.18 3.82
N GLY A 105 -21.50 -28.52 3.64
CA GLY A 105 -22.28 -28.60 2.40
C GLY A 105 -21.72 -27.74 1.26
N TYR A 106 -22.24 -27.96 0.05
CA TYR A 106 -21.70 -27.38 -1.17
C TYR A 106 -21.71 -25.85 -1.15
N THR A 107 -22.85 -25.20 -0.91
CA THR A 107 -22.92 -23.72 -0.96
C THR A 107 -22.01 -23.08 0.09
N HIS A 108 -21.90 -23.70 1.26
CA HIS A 108 -21.00 -23.28 2.32
C HIS A 108 -19.53 -23.37 1.91
N GLN A 109 -19.09 -24.53 1.41
CA GLN A 109 -17.71 -24.70 0.95
C GLN A 109 -17.40 -23.81 -0.25
N ARG A 110 -18.39 -23.56 -1.12
CA ARG A 110 -18.16 -22.72 -2.29
C ARG A 110 -17.93 -21.26 -1.90
N HIS A 111 -18.79 -20.67 -1.07
CA HIS A 111 -18.56 -19.30 -0.60
C HIS A 111 -17.28 -19.17 0.24
N LYS A 112 -16.91 -20.22 0.98
CA LYS A 112 -15.64 -20.29 1.72
C LYS A 112 -14.43 -20.24 0.77
N GLN A 113 -14.44 -21.06 -0.27
CA GLN A 113 -13.40 -21.00 -1.31
C GLN A 113 -13.34 -19.61 -1.94
N ASN A 114 -14.49 -19.04 -2.31
CA ASN A 114 -14.54 -17.77 -3.03
C ASN A 114 -13.84 -16.66 -2.26
N PHE A 115 -14.03 -16.53 -0.94
CA PHE A 115 -13.36 -15.46 -0.21
C PHE A 115 -11.85 -15.70 -0.07
N TYR A 116 -11.39 -16.96 0.06
CA TYR A 116 -9.95 -17.24 0.07
C TYR A 116 -9.31 -16.95 -1.29
N MET A 117 -9.93 -17.41 -2.37
CA MET A 117 -9.41 -17.23 -3.72
C MET A 117 -9.42 -15.76 -4.14
N MET A 118 -10.45 -15.01 -3.78
CA MET A 118 -10.54 -13.58 -4.03
C MET A 118 -9.45 -12.81 -3.28
N GLN A 119 -9.19 -13.12 -2.01
CA GLN A 119 -8.10 -12.48 -1.26
C GLN A 119 -6.72 -12.83 -1.84
N LYS A 120 -6.47 -14.11 -2.14
CA LYS A 120 -5.22 -14.55 -2.78
C LYS A 120 -5.02 -13.88 -4.14
N ALA A 121 -6.06 -13.77 -4.96
CA ALA A 121 -6.00 -13.09 -6.25
C ALA A 121 -5.66 -11.59 -6.09
N GLY A 122 -6.27 -10.90 -5.12
CA GLY A 122 -5.90 -9.50 -4.83
C GLY A 122 -4.43 -9.34 -4.47
N VAL A 123 -3.90 -10.22 -3.61
CA VAL A 123 -2.47 -10.24 -3.25
C VAL A 123 -1.58 -10.57 -4.45
N LEU A 124 -1.96 -11.55 -5.29
CA LEU A 124 -1.21 -11.91 -6.50
C LEU A 124 -1.18 -10.77 -7.51
N TYR A 125 -2.28 -10.02 -7.69
CA TYR A 125 -2.29 -8.81 -8.51
C TYR A 125 -1.25 -7.81 -8.00
N GLN A 126 -1.24 -7.54 -6.69
CA GLN A 126 -0.29 -6.62 -6.09
C GLN A 126 1.16 -7.11 -6.20
N ILE A 127 1.45 -8.41 -6.12
CA ILE A 127 2.82 -8.92 -6.19
C ILE A 127 3.31 -9.07 -7.64
N LEU A 128 2.47 -9.57 -8.54
CA LEU A 128 2.85 -9.99 -9.90
C LEU A 128 2.48 -8.99 -10.99
N ASP A 129 1.66 -7.98 -10.68
CA ASP A 129 1.20 -6.94 -11.62
C ASP A 129 0.41 -7.47 -12.83
N ASP A 130 -0.18 -8.66 -12.70
CA ASP A 130 -0.95 -9.32 -13.77
C ASP A 130 -2.45 -9.00 -13.60
N GLU A 131 -3.01 -8.25 -14.54
CA GLU A 131 -4.41 -7.77 -14.51
C GLU A 131 -5.45 -8.90 -14.47
N LYS A 132 -5.08 -10.15 -14.84
CA LYS A 132 -6.02 -11.27 -14.79
C LYS A 132 -6.54 -11.52 -13.37
N TYR A 133 -5.71 -11.33 -12.35
CA TYR A 133 -6.14 -11.51 -10.96
C TYR A 133 -7.04 -10.37 -10.49
N ALA A 134 -6.76 -9.13 -10.89
CA ALA A 134 -7.64 -7.99 -10.61
C ALA A 134 -9.02 -8.15 -11.28
N THR A 135 -9.03 -8.66 -12.51
CA THR A 135 -10.25 -8.99 -13.24
C THR A 135 -11.06 -10.07 -12.51
N TYR A 136 -10.42 -11.14 -12.04
CA TYR A 136 -11.09 -12.17 -11.25
C TYR A 136 -11.72 -11.62 -9.96
N VAL A 137 -11.00 -10.76 -9.22
CA VAL A 137 -11.54 -10.10 -8.01
C VAL A 137 -12.76 -9.24 -8.36
N LYS A 138 -12.66 -8.40 -9.42
CA LYS A 138 -13.77 -7.56 -9.89
C LYS A 138 -14.99 -8.41 -10.22
N ASP A 139 -14.82 -9.45 -11.04
CA ASP A 139 -15.94 -10.26 -11.52
C ASP A 139 -16.60 -11.03 -10.37
N MET A 140 -15.82 -11.54 -9.41
CA MET A 140 -16.32 -12.15 -8.18
C MET A 140 -17.14 -11.15 -7.35
N LEU A 141 -16.60 -9.94 -7.10
CA LEU A 141 -17.30 -8.90 -6.35
C LEU A 141 -18.61 -8.48 -7.04
N MET A 142 -18.61 -8.33 -8.37
CA MET A 142 -19.80 -7.99 -9.13
C MET A 142 -20.87 -9.10 -9.09
N ALA A 143 -20.46 -10.37 -9.10
CA ALA A 143 -21.37 -11.50 -8.91
C ALA A 143 -22.03 -11.46 -7.52
N TYR A 144 -21.27 -11.17 -6.46
CA TYR A 144 -21.83 -10.99 -5.12
C TYR A 144 -22.70 -9.72 -5.01
N ALA A 145 -22.31 -8.61 -5.62
CA ALA A 145 -23.10 -7.38 -5.64
C ALA A 145 -24.48 -7.58 -6.28
N LYS A 146 -24.56 -8.44 -7.30
CA LYS A 146 -25.83 -8.85 -7.92
C LYS A 146 -26.66 -9.77 -7.02
N LEU A 147 -26.05 -10.74 -6.35
CA LEU A 147 -26.75 -11.74 -5.53
C LEU A 147 -27.19 -11.20 -4.16
N TYR A 148 -26.28 -10.56 -3.42
CA TYR A 148 -26.46 -10.28 -1.99
C TYR A 148 -27.71 -9.45 -1.64
N PRO A 149 -28.11 -8.43 -2.43
CA PRO A 149 -29.33 -7.68 -2.17
C PRO A 149 -30.61 -8.52 -2.24
N THR A 150 -30.60 -9.62 -3.01
CA THR A 150 -31.78 -10.48 -3.18
C THR A 150 -31.91 -11.55 -2.10
N LEU A 151 -30.89 -11.71 -1.24
CA LEU A 151 -30.85 -12.79 -0.27
C LEU A 151 -31.69 -12.46 0.98
N PRO A 152 -32.58 -13.38 1.40
CA PRO A 152 -33.16 -13.36 2.73
C PRO A 152 -32.11 -13.82 3.77
N VAL A 153 -32.52 -13.88 5.03
CA VAL A 153 -31.73 -14.57 6.06
C VAL A 153 -31.58 -16.05 5.67
N HIS A 154 -30.40 -16.62 5.89
CA HIS A 154 -30.05 -17.98 5.47
C HIS A 154 -31.08 -19.03 5.94
N PRO A 155 -31.50 -20.01 5.12
CA PRO A 155 -32.62 -20.91 5.44
C PRO A 155 -32.38 -21.84 6.63
N GLN A 156 -31.13 -22.22 6.91
CA GLN A 156 -30.78 -23.10 8.03
C GLN A 156 -30.95 -22.41 9.39
N THR A 157 -31.89 -22.86 10.21
CA THR A 157 -32.32 -22.24 11.49
C THR A 157 -31.50 -22.63 12.72
N ARG A 158 -30.39 -23.37 12.56
CA ARG A 158 -29.60 -23.91 13.68
C ARG A 158 -28.79 -22.86 14.46
N SER A 159 -28.48 -21.72 13.84
CA SER A 159 -27.75 -20.64 14.52
C SER A 159 -28.70 -19.67 15.19
N TYR A 160 -28.32 -19.19 16.39
CA TYR A 160 -28.98 -18.07 17.05
C TYR A 160 -28.79 -16.74 16.28
N ALA A 161 -27.72 -16.62 15.50
CA ALA A 161 -27.43 -15.48 14.63
C ALA A 161 -27.05 -15.98 13.23
N ARG A 162 -27.99 -15.88 12.30
CA ARG A 162 -27.83 -16.35 10.91
C ARG A 162 -27.28 -15.23 10.03
N GLY A 163 -26.43 -15.59 9.08
CA GLY A 163 -26.01 -14.68 8.02
C GLY A 163 -27.00 -14.68 6.85
N LYS A 164 -26.55 -14.10 5.73
CA LYS A 164 -27.20 -14.25 4.43
C LYS A 164 -26.44 -15.26 3.56
N LEU A 165 -25.11 -15.15 3.51
CA LEU A 165 -24.25 -16.05 2.73
C LEU A 165 -24.02 -17.38 3.43
N PHE A 166 -23.98 -17.37 4.77
CA PHE A 166 -23.73 -18.56 5.56
C PHE A 166 -24.79 -18.75 6.64
N TRP A 167 -24.91 -20.00 7.10
CA TRP A 167 -25.86 -20.38 8.16
C TRP A 167 -25.57 -19.71 9.52
N GLN A 168 -24.35 -19.23 9.75
CA GLN A 168 -23.91 -18.44 10.89
C GLN A 168 -23.32 -17.12 10.40
N CYS A 169 -23.68 -15.99 11.04
CA CYS A 169 -23.13 -14.68 10.69
C CYS A 169 -21.60 -14.58 10.91
N LEU A 170 -21.01 -15.49 11.71
CA LEU A 170 -19.56 -15.64 11.85
C LEU A 170 -18.87 -15.79 10.48
N ASN A 171 -19.43 -16.59 9.58
CA ASN A 171 -18.82 -16.82 8.28
C ASN A 171 -19.10 -15.69 7.29
N ASP A 172 -20.22 -14.97 7.42
CA ASP A 172 -20.42 -13.70 6.70
C ASP A 172 -19.38 -12.66 7.12
N ALA A 173 -19.02 -12.59 8.41
CA ALA A 173 -17.94 -11.72 8.90
C ALA A 173 -16.57 -12.13 8.33
N ASN A 174 -16.26 -13.43 8.27
CA ASN A 174 -15.05 -13.92 7.60
C ASN A 174 -15.05 -13.49 6.13
N TRP A 175 -16.15 -13.73 5.40
CA TRP A 175 -16.27 -13.31 4.01
C TRP A 175 -15.98 -11.82 3.84
N LEU A 176 -16.50 -10.96 4.72
CA LEU A 176 -16.25 -9.53 4.68
C LEU A 176 -14.77 -9.18 4.88
N VAL A 177 -14.09 -9.80 5.85
CA VAL A 177 -12.67 -9.54 6.12
C VAL A 177 -11.80 -9.87 4.91
N TYR A 178 -11.97 -11.05 4.33
CA TYR A 178 -11.18 -11.47 3.16
C TYR A 178 -11.53 -10.65 1.91
N SER A 179 -12.82 -10.35 1.69
CA SER A 179 -13.26 -9.57 0.54
C SER A 179 -12.80 -8.11 0.62
N ALA A 180 -12.76 -7.53 1.81
CA ALA A 180 -12.25 -6.18 2.03
C ALA A 180 -10.76 -6.07 1.69
N GLN A 181 -9.95 -7.07 2.08
CA GLN A 181 -8.53 -7.13 1.70
C GLN A 181 -8.34 -7.28 0.19
N ALA A 182 -9.16 -8.11 -0.46
CA ALA A 182 -9.12 -8.27 -1.92
C ALA A 182 -9.47 -6.96 -2.64
N TYR A 183 -10.55 -6.30 -2.20
CA TYR A 183 -10.98 -5.02 -2.75
C TYR A 183 -9.93 -3.92 -2.56
N ASP A 184 -9.33 -3.84 -1.36
CA ASP A 184 -8.20 -2.94 -1.07
C ASP A 184 -7.05 -3.16 -2.06
N CYS A 185 -6.72 -4.41 -2.38
CA CYS A 185 -5.68 -4.72 -3.35
C CYS A 185 -6.02 -4.30 -4.80
N VAL A 186 -7.28 -4.10 -5.17
CA VAL A 186 -7.66 -3.76 -6.55
C VAL A 186 -8.33 -2.40 -6.68
N TYR A 187 -8.41 -1.63 -5.60
CA TYR A 187 -9.16 -0.37 -5.54
C TYR A 187 -8.72 0.64 -6.60
N ASP A 188 -7.41 0.92 -6.68
CA ASP A 188 -6.85 1.89 -7.62
C ASP A 188 -7.09 1.43 -9.08
N TRP A 189 -6.98 0.11 -9.34
CA TRP A 189 -7.24 -0.49 -10.65
C TRP A 189 -8.72 -0.38 -11.07
N LEU A 190 -9.63 -0.69 -10.15
CA LEU A 190 -11.07 -0.54 -10.38
C LEU A 190 -11.44 0.92 -10.67
N SER A 191 -10.89 1.86 -9.91
CA SER A 191 -11.19 3.28 -10.06
C SER A 191 -10.82 3.81 -11.44
N GLN A 192 -9.71 3.35 -12.01
CA GLN A 192 -9.29 3.73 -13.37
C GLN A 192 -10.23 3.17 -14.45
N LYS A 193 -10.81 1.98 -14.24
CA LYS A 193 -11.70 1.32 -15.21
C LYS A 193 -13.16 1.75 -15.08
N ILE A 194 -13.63 2.08 -13.88
CA ILE A 194 -15.00 2.53 -13.62
C ILE A 194 -15.23 3.95 -14.18
N VAL A 195 -14.19 4.78 -14.28
CA VAL A 195 -14.26 6.11 -14.93
C VAL A 195 -14.44 6.01 -16.46
N MET A 196 -14.43 4.80 -17.05
CA MET A 196 -14.61 4.57 -18.49
C MET A 196 -15.98 3.98 -18.90
N PHE A 197 -16.97 3.97 -18.01
CA PHE A 197 -18.38 3.66 -18.32
C PHE A 197 -19.28 4.87 -18.03
#